data_AF-A0A931CS43-F1
#
_entry.id   AF-A0A931CS43-F1
#
_cell.length_a   1.000
_cell.length_b   1.000
_cell.length_c   1.000
_cell.angle_alpha   90.00
_cell.angle_beta   90.00
_cell.angle_gamma   90.00
#
_symmetry.space_group_name_H-M   'P 1'
#
loop_
_entity.id
_entity.type
_entity.pdbx_description
1 polymer ?
#
loop_
_entity_poly.entity_id
_entity_poly.type
_entity_poly.pdbx_seq_one_letter_code
_entity_poly.pdbx_strand_id
1 'polypeptide(L)'
;MAGLKTKPEYKGLAEAVSLGIALLKKAKQNTWPELVDAMGAGNLLVVKAFKAVDLTDPQLDTINAWQPVLNLVKVAPAVIPVICPVCEHYVLTADTAPSRCMVTAGCEGKPFKVAAATGITAPKTAAGTAKAATATPAAKSATEPKVPAAAARKATPASATSKPAPVLEHIPDDVPEPRQVLEAEPPAGPQIESAPEDIPAATPTSAEPVYDVVDVADDEDPFA
;
A
#
# COMPACT_ATOMS: atom_id res chain seq x y z
N MET A 1 -18.71 5.58 19.81
CA MET A 1 -17.41 5.18 19.24
C MET A 1 -17.24 5.92 17.92
N ALA A 2 -16.03 6.33 17.57
CA ALA A 2 -15.78 7.10 16.35
C ALA A 2 -15.37 6.14 15.23
N GLY A 3 -16.25 5.91 14.25
CA GLY A 3 -15.88 5.17 13.05
C GLY A 3 -14.74 5.84 12.28
N LEU A 4 -13.99 5.04 11.51
CA LEU A 4 -13.02 5.57 10.56
C LEU A 4 -13.76 6.08 9.32
N LYS A 5 -13.54 7.34 8.95
CA LYS A 5 -14.04 7.90 7.69
C LYS A 5 -12.94 7.89 6.66
N THR A 6 -13.20 7.19 5.56
CA THR A 6 -12.44 7.23 4.32
C THR A 6 -12.95 8.41 3.47
N LYS A 7 -12.15 8.87 2.52
CA LYS A 7 -12.64 9.87 1.56
C LYS A 7 -13.70 9.22 0.66
N PRO A 8 -14.78 9.92 0.28
CA PRO A 8 -15.84 9.34 -0.55
C PRO A 8 -15.36 8.91 -1.94
N GLU A 9 -14.22 9.44 -2.39
CA GLU A 9 -13.56 9.06 -3.64
C GLU A 9 -12.81 7.72 -3.55
N TYR A 10 -12.53 7.23 -2.33
CA TYR A 10 -11.80 5.98 -2.12
C TYR A 10 -12.80 4.84 -2.12
N LYS A 11 -12.65 3.93 -3.09
CA LYS A 11 -13.41 2.69 -3.22
C LYS A 11 -12.45 1.51 -3.36
N GLY A 12 -12.88 0.32 -2.96
CA GLY A 12 -12.13 -0.93 -3.14
C GLY A 12 -10.72 -0.86 -2.53
N LEU A 13 -9.69 -1.03 -3.36
CA LEU A 13 -8.30 -1.06 -2.93
C LEU A 13 -7.87 0.23 -2.19
N ALA A 14 -8.30 1.40 -2.67
CA ALA A 14 -7.93 2.68 -2.04
C ALA A 14 -8.52 2.83 -0.64
N GLU A 15 -9.73 2.32 -0.46
CA GLU A 15 -10.39 2.29 0.84
C GLU A 15 -9.64 1.35 1.81
N ALA A 16 -9.34 0.13 1.36
CA ALA A 16 -8.61 -0.86 2.14
C ALA A 16 -7.25 -0.33 2.62
N VAL A 17 -6.46 0.25 1.71
CA VAL A 17 -5.15 0.84 2.02
C VAL A 17 -5.29 2.01 3.00
N SER A 18 -6.28 2.89 2.78
CA SER A 18 -6.55 4.04 3.66
C SER A 18 -6.87 3.59 5.09
N LEU A 19 -7.70 2.56 5.25
CA LEU A 19 -8.04 1.96 6.54
C LEU A 19 -6.82 1.28 7.16
N GLY A 20 -6.08 0.48 6.40
CA GLY A 20 -4.89 -0.22 6.87
C GLY A 20 -3.82 0.73 7.42
N ILE A 21 -3.52 1.83 6.71
CA ILE A 21 -2.56 2.83 7.20
C ILE A 21 -3.06 3.49 8.49
N ALA A 22 -4.36 3.75 8.61
CA ALA A 22 -4.93 4.32 9.83
C ALA A 22 -4.79 3.37 11.02
N LEU A 23 -5.05 2.07 10.82
CA LEU A 23 -4.87 1.03 11.85
C LEU A 23 -3.41 0.91 12.28
N LEU A 24 -2.47 0.85 11.33
CA LEU A 24 -1.04 0.79 11.62
C LEU A 24 -0.58 1.99 12.45
N LYS A 25 -0.98 3.21 12.05
CA LYS A 25 -0.66 4.44 12.79
C LYS A 25 -1.29 4.46 14.19
N LYS A 26 -2.51 3.96 14.34
CA LYS A 26 -3.22 3.92 15.63
C LYS A 26 -2.59 2.90 16.59
N ALA A 27 -2.21 1.74 16.07
CA ALA A 27 -1.57 0.66 16.81
C ALA A 27 -0.06 0.86 17.01
N LYS A 28 0.53 1.90 16.38
CA LYS A 28 1.97 2.21 16.38
C LYS A 28 2.82 1.05 15.82
N GLN A 29 2.31 0.38 14.80
CA GLN A 29 3.04 -0.67 14.07
C GLN A 29 3.50 -0.14 12.71
N ASN A 30 4.61 -0.67 12.19
CA ASN A 30 5.17 -0.18 10.94
C ASN A 30 4.66 -0.96 9.74
N THR A 31 4.37 -2.25 9.92
CA THR A 31 3.93 -3.15 8.84
C THR A 31 2.69 -3.95 9.25
N TRP A 32 1.95 -4.44 8.25
CA TRP A 32 0.77 -5.27 8.51
C TRP A 32 1.07 -6.59 9.23
N PRO A 33 2.14 -7.34 8.88
CA PRO A 33 2.52 -8.54 9.62
C PRO A 33 2.81 -8.28 11.11
N GLU A 34 3.56 -7.22 11.43
CA GLU A 34 3.82 -6.82 12.83
C GLU A 34 2.53 -6.55 13.61
N LEU A 35 1.52 -5.98 12.95
CA LEU A 35 0.22 -5.73 13.55
C LEU A 35 -0.52 -7.02 13.89
N VAL A 36 -0.52 -7.97 12.95
CA VAL A 36 -1.16 -9.28 13.12
C VAL A 36 -0.46 -10.07 14.23
N ASP A 37 0.87 -10.10 14.23
CA ASP A 37 1.68 -10.76 15.26
C ASP A 37 1.44 -10.14 16.64
N ALA A 38 1.44 -8.80 16.74
CA ALA A 38 1.18 -8.10 18.00
C ALA A 38 -0.25 -8.32 18.51
N MET A 39 -1.22 -8.48 17.61
CA MET A 39 -2.60 -8.83 17.97
C MET A 39 -2.69 -10.26 18.50
N GLY A 40 -2.05 -11.23 17.82
CA GLY A 40 -1.99 -12.63 18.26
C GLY A 40 -1.24 -12.81 19.59
N ALA A 41 -0.22 -12.00 19.84
CA ALA A 41 0.50 -11.95 21.11
C ALA A 41 -0.28 -11.24 22.25
N GLY A 42 -1.47 -10.71 21.97
CA GLY A 42 -2.29 -10.02 22.98
C GLY A 42 -1.69 -8.70 23.46
N ASN A 43 -0.93 -7.99 22.61
CA ASN A 43 -0.31 -6.72 22.99
C ASN A 43 -1.39 -5.70 23.39
N LEU A 44 -1.37 -5.28 24.66
CA LEU A 44 -2.38 -4.40 25.24
C LEU A 44 -2.54 -3.06 24.51
N LEU A 45 -1.47 -2.55 23.88
CA LEU A 45 -1.54 -1.31 23.11
C LEU A 45 -2.35 -1.50 21.82
N VAL A 46 -2.14 -2.61 21.12
CA VAL A 46 -2.87 -2.97 19.90
C VAL A 46 -4.33 -3.27 20.24
N VAL A 47 -4.59 -4.08 21.26
CA VAL A 47 -5.95 -4.40 21.69
C VAL A 47 -6.73 -3.15 22.12
N LYS A 48 -6.10 -2.22 22.87
CA LYS A 48 -6.72 -0.94 23.23
C LYS A 48 -6.97 -0.05 22.01
N ALA A 49 -6.05 -0.04 21.05
CA ALA A 49 -6.20 0.72 19.81
C ALA A 49 -7.39 0.19 19.00
N PHE A 50 -7.49 -1.13 18.81
CA PHE A 50 -8.62 -1.77 18.12
C PHE A 50 -9.93 -1.57 18.87
N LYS A 51 -9.94 -1.69 20.19
CA LYS A 51 -11.14 -1.39 20.99
C LYS A 51 -11.62 0.05 20.82
N ALA A 52 -10.73 1.00 20.52
CA ALA A 52 -11.08 2.40 20.30
C ALA A 52 -11.54 2.70 18.87
N VAL A 53 -11.35 1.77 17.93
CA VAL A 53 -11.70 1.91 16.52
C VAL A 53 -12.92 1.05 16.23
N ASP A 54 -14.00 1.69 15.79
CA ASP A 54 -15.18 0.98 15.32
C ASP A 54 -15.01 0.72 13.82
N LEU A 55 -14.77 -0.54 13.45
CA LEU A 55 -14.75 -1.00 12.06
C LEU A 55 -16.08 -1.67 11.78
N THR A 56 -16.76 -1.23 10.73
CA THR A 56 -17.98 -1.91 10.29
C THR A 56 -17.62 -3.22 9.56
N ASP A 57 -18.53 -4.20 9.57
CA ASP A 57 -18.35 -5.46 8.83
C ASP A 57 -17.92 -5.26 7.36
N PRO A 58 -18.52 -4.36 6.56
CA PRO A 58 -18.07 -4.13 5.18
C PRO A 58 -16.65 -3.55 5.10
N GLN A 59 -16.20 -2.78 6.11
CA GLN A 59 -14.82 -2.30 6.17
C GLN A 59 -13.85 -3.45 6.47
N LEU A 60 -14.24 -4.38 7.35
CA LEU A 60 -13.46 -5.59 7.64
C LEU A 60 -13.36 -6.49 6.41
N ASP A 61 -14.46 -6.71 5.69
CA ASP A 61 -14.46 -7.47 4.44
C ASP A 61 -13.54 -6.84 3.40
N THR A 62 -13.59 -5.51 3.29
CA THR A 62 -12.71 -4.75 2.37
C THR A 62 -11.24 -4.89 2.77
N ILE A 63 -10.91 -4.83 4.06
CA ILE A 63 -9.53 -5.06 4.55
C ILE A 63 -9.09 -6.49 4.24
N ASN A 64 -9.96 -7.47 4.49
CA ASN A 64 -9.67 -8.90 4.27
C ASN A 64 -9.44 -9.24 2.80
N ALA A 65 -10.25 -8.67 1.90
CA ALA A 65 -10.11 -8.87 0.45
C ALA A 65 -8.75 -8.39 -0.10
N TRP A 66 -8.15 -7.37 0.53
CA TRP A 66 -6.93 -6.73 0.04
C TRP A 66 -5.70 -6.92 0.96
N GLN A 67 -5.73 -7.92 1.85
CA GLN A 67 -4.59 -8.26 2.72
C GLN A 67 -3.23 -8.40 2.00
N PRO A 68 -3.14 -9.03 0.81
CA PRO A 68 -1.86 -9.15 0.11
C PRO A 68 -1.22 -7.79 -0.20
N VAL A 69 -2.02 -6.76 -0.49
CA VAL A 69 -1.51 -5.40 -0.76
C VAL A 69 -1.16 -4.69 0.54
N LEU A 70 -1.93 -4.90 1.61
CA LEU A 70 -1.63 -4.35 2.93
C LEU A 70 -0.29 -4.83 3.49
N ASN A 71 0.10 -6.07 3.19
CA ASN A 71 1.43 -6.61 3.55
C ASN A 71 2.61 -5.83 2.93
N LEU A 72 2.37 -5.08 1.86
CA LEU A 72 3.38 -4.27 1.19
C LEU A 72 3.51 -2.86 1.80
N VAL A 73 2.54 -2.45 2.62
CA VAL A 73 2.49 -1.10 3.21
C VAL A 73 3.47 -1.01 4.38
N LYS A 74 4.29 0.05 4.38
CA LYS A 74 5.20 0.40 5.49
C LYS A 74 4.99 1.84 5.93
N VAL A 75 4.92 2.09 7.24
CA VAL A 75 4.75 3.45 7.80
C VAL A 75 6.10 4.16 7.99
N ALA A 76 7.14 3.43 8.40
CA ALA A 76 8.49 3.96 8.60
C ALA A 76 9.56 2.94 8.13
N PRO A 77 10.31 3.22 7.04
CA PRO A 77 10.11 4.32 6.10
C PRO A 77 8.76 4.20 5.38
N ALA A 78 8.18 5.34 4.99
CA ALA A 78 6.85 5.35 4.38
C ALA A 78 6.91 4.72 2.98
N VAL A 79 6.31 3.56 2.80
CA VAL A 79 6.09 2.90 1.50
C VAL A 79 4.59 2.72 1.36
N ILE A 80 3.99 3.57 0.55
CA ILE A 80 2.53 3.64 0.39
C ILE A 80 2.20 3.37 -1.08
N PRO A 81 1.29 2.43 -1.38
CA PRO A 81 0.85 2.21 -2.75
C PRO A 81 0.12 3.44 -3.28
N VAL A 82 0.49 3.83 -4.49
CA VAL A 82 -0.16 4.86 -5.29
C VAL A 82 -1.07 4.15 -6.26
N ILE A 83 -2.35 4.50 -6.26
CA ILE A 83 -3.38 3.77 -7.01
C ILE A 83 -3.82 4.61 -8.20
N CYS A 84 -3.92 3.97 -9.37
CA CYS A 84 -4.50 4.59 -10.55
C CYS A 84 -6.04 4.50 -10.49
N PRO A 85 -6.78 5.62 -10.62
CA PRO A 85 -8.24 5.59 -10.57
C PRO A 85 -8.89 4.99 -11.83
N VAL A 86 -8.13 4.79 -12.91
CA VAL A 86 -8.67 4.33 -14.21
C VAL A 86 -8.48 2.83 -14.38
N CYS A 87 -7.27 2.32 -14.15
CA CYS A 87 -6.96 0.89 -14.32
C CYS A 87 -6.87 0.12 -13.00
N GLU A 88 -7.11 0.79 -11.86
CA GLU A 88 -7.12 0.24 -10.49
C GLU A 88 -5.83 -0.47 -10.02
N HIS A 89 -4.81 -0.52 -10.87
CA HIS A 89 -3.49 -1.00 -10.51
C HIS A 89 -2.76 -0.01 -9.58
N TYR A 90 -1.81 -0.54 -8.82
CA TYR A 90 -1.01 0.22 -7.87
C TYR A 90 0.49 0.11 -8.13
N VAL A 91 1.23 1.13 -7.70
CA VAL A 91 2.70 1.16 -7.69
C VAL A 91 3.16 1.55 -6.30
N LEU A 92 4.15 0.83 -5.75
CA LEU A 92 4.76 1.19 -4.48
C LEU A 92 5.71 2.37 -4.68
N THR A 93 5.50 3.45 -3.93
CA THR A 93 6.41 4.59 -3.94
C THR A 93 6.75 5.00 -2.51
N ALA A 94 7.99 5.43 -2.29
CA ALA A 94 8.39 6.00 -1.01
C ALA A 94 7.92 7.46 -0.89
N ASP A 95 8.26 8.28 -1.88
CA ASP A 95 8.08 9.73 -1.81
C ASP A 95 6.91 10.23 -2.65
N THR A 96 7.14 10.37 -3.96
CA THR A 96 6.29 11.13 -4.87
C THR A 96 5.48 10.21 -5.77
N ALA A 97 4.20 10.53 -5.92
CA ALA A 97 3.34 9.87 -6.89
C ALA A 97 3.76 10.26 -8.32
N PRO A 98 3.86 9.30 -9.26
CA PRO A 98 4.17 9.61 -10.64
C PRO A 98 3.08 10.47 -11.28
N SER A 99 3.44 11.27 -12.29
CA SER A 99 2.51 12.18 -12.98
C SER A 99 1.51 11.44 -13.89
N ARG A 100 1.81 10.19 -14.29
CA ARG A 100 1.00 9.32 -15.15
C ARG A 100 1.07 7.88 -14.67
N CYS A 101 0.06 7.07 -15.03
CA CYS A 101 0.08 5.64 -14.76
C CYS A 101 1.26 4.98 -15.48
N MET A 102 2.04 4.19 -14.74
CA MET A 102 3.20 3.44 -15.26
C MET A 102 2.92 1.95 -15.42
N VAL A 103 1.75 1.47 -14.99
CA VAL A 103 1.42 0.03 -14.99
C VAL A 103 0.84 -0.41 -16.33
N THR A 104 -0.12 0.36 -16.85
CA THR A 104 -0.85 0.01 -18.07
C THR A 104 -0.45 0.96 -19.20
N ALA A 105 0.04 0.40 -20.32
CA ALA A 105 0.41 1.19 -21.49
C ALA A 105 -0.81 1.97 -22.01
N GLY A 106 -0.64 3.28 -22.22
CA GLY A 106 -1.72 4.15 -22.71
C GLY A 106 -2.75 4.58 -21.66
N CYS A 107 -2.58 4.23 -20.38
CA CYS A 107 -3.50 4.68 -19.34
C CYS A 107 -3.28 6.16 -18.99
N GLU A 108 -4.31 6.98 -19.19
CA GLU A 108 -4.30 8.42 -18.88
C GLU A 108 -4.59 8.72 -17.40
N GLY A 109 -4.85 7.68 -16.60
CA GLY A 109 -5.13 7.82 -15.18
C GLY A 109 -3.95 8.45 -14.44
N LYS A 110 -4.24 9.41 -13.57
CA LYS A 110 -3.26 10.06 -12.69
C LYS A 110 -3.23 9.35 -11.35
N PRO A 111 -2.16 8.59 -11.03
CA PRO A 111 -2.09 7.87 -9.78
C PRO A 111 -2.08 8.85 -8.59
N PHE A 112 -2.80 8.49 -7.52
CA PHE A 112 -2.85 9.31 -6.31
C PHE A 112 -2.34 8.53 -5.10
N LYS A 113 -1.67 9.24 -4.19
CA LYS A 113 -1.19 8.67 -2.93
C LYS A 113 -2.38 8.55 -1.97
N VAL A 114 -2.61 7.35 -1.46
CA VAL A 114 -3.68 7.10 -0.50
C VAL A 114 -3.29 7.73 0.85
N ALA A 115 -4.17 8.59 1.36
CA ALA A 115 -4.02 9.14 2.70
C ALA A 115 -4.60 8.18 3.74
N ALA A 116 -4.11 8.24 4.98
CA ALA A 116 -4.69 7.46 6.08
C ALA A 116 -6.13 7.91 6.35
N ALA A 117 -7.03 6.96 6.60
CA ALA A 117 -8.39 7.27 7.06
C ALA A 117 -8.32 8.07 8.37
N THR A 118 -9.14 9.11 8.45
CA THR A 118 -9.23 9.93 9.66
C THR A 118 -10.36 9.38 10.52
N GLY A 119 -10.07 9.03 11.76
CA GLY A 119 -11.13 8.76 12.74
C GLY A 119 -12.00 10.00 12.90
N ILE A 120 -13.28 9.81 13.25
CA ILE A 120 -14.16 10.90 13.71
C ILE A 120 -13.69 11.35 15.11
N THR A 121 -12.45 11.79 15.23
CA THR A 121 -12.04 12.61 16.36
C THR A 121 -12.49 14.03 16.03
N ALA A 122 -13.30 14.62 16.92
CA ALA A 122 -13.74 16.01 16.83
C ALA A 122 -12.61 16.91 16.33
N PRO A 123 -12.89 17.84 15.40
CA PRO A 123 -11.90 18.51 14.57
C PRO A 123 -10.81 19.15 15.43
N LYS A 124 -9.67 18.48 15.53
CA LYS A 124 -8.45 19.11 16.03
C LYS A 124 -7.79 19.76 14.83
N THR A 125 -7.98 21.07 14.77
CA THR A 125 -7.38 22.04 13.86
C THR A 125 -6.08 21.53 13.25
N ALA A 126 -6.13 21.21 11.97
CA ALA A 126 -4.96 20.86 11.17
C ALA A 126 -4.08 22.11 11.01
N ALA A 127 -3.05 22.23 11.84
CA ALA A 127 -1.88 23.03 11.53
C ALA A 127 -0.81 22.08 10.99
N GLY A 128 -0.51 22.16 9.68
CA GLY A 128 0.66 21.48 9.12
C GLY A 128 0.51 20.94 7.70
N THR A 129 0.64 21.85 6.73
CA THR A 129 1.26 21.60 5.41
C THR A 129 0.47 20.79 4.37
N ALA A 130 -0.74 21.24 4.06
CA ALA A 130 -1.22 21.18 2.68
C ALA A 130 -0.49 22.27 1.87
N LYS A 131 0.56 21.90 1.11
CA LYS A 131 1.06 22.75 0.03
C LYS A 131 0.06 22.66 -1.12
N ALA A 132 -0.98 23.48 -1.03
CA ALA A 132 -1.94 23.70 -2.09
C ALA A 132 -1.18 24.21 -3.33
N ALA A 133 -1.28 23.48 -4.43
CA ALA A 133 -1.04 24.04 -5.74
C ALA A 133 -2.20 24.99 -6.03
N THR A 134 -1.97 26.28 -5.78
CA THR A 134 -2.85 27.35 -6.20
C THR A 134 -2.88 27.40 -7.72
N ALA A 135 -3.99 26.97 -8.31
CA ALA A 135 -4.37 27.37 -9.65
C ALA A 135 -4.75 28.86 -9.61
N THR A 136 -3.95 29.70 -10.26
CA THR A 136 -4.29 31.08 -10.57
C THR A 136 -4.83 31.12 -12.00
N PRO A 137 -6.08 31.55 -12.23
CA PRO A 137 -6.50 32.04 -13.54
C PRO A 137 -6.39 33.57 -13.55
N ALA A 138 -5.54 34.10 -14.43
CA ALA A 138 -5.61 35.50 -14.83
C ALA A 138 -5.06 35.67 -16.25
N ALA A 139 -5.95 35.52 -17.22
CA ALA A 139 -5.77 36.05 -18.56
C ALA A 139 -5.82 37.57 -18.51
N LYS A 140 -4.75 38.24 -18.99
CA LYS A 140 -4.84 39.60 -19.56
C LYS A 140 -3.65 39.89 -20.48
N SER A 141 -4.01 40.14 -21.74
CA SER A 141 -3.42 41.03 -22.74
C SER A 141 -1.91 41.02 -23.01
N ALA A 142 -1.60 40.56 -24.22
CA ALA A 142 -0.79 41.22 -25.25
C ALA A 142 0.12 42.39 -24.83
N THR A 143 1.43 42.23 -25.04
CA THR A 143 2.31 43.26 -25.64
C THR A 143 3.50 42.58 -26.32
N GLU A 144 3.86 43.13 -27.48
CA GLU A 144 4.84 42.78 -28.50
C GLU A 144 6.29 42.40 -28.09
N PRO A 145 7.09 41.85 -29.03
CA PRO A 145 8.43 41.34 -28.81
C PRO A 145 9.51 42.42 -28.98
N LYS A 146 10.51 42.46 -28.09
CA LYS A 146 11.75 43.22 -28.29
C LYS A 146 12.96 42.29 -28.21
N VAL A 147 13.59 42.11 -29.37
CA VAL A 147 14.84 41.36 -29.60
C VAL A 147 16.07 42.19 -29.11
N PRO A 148 17.32 41.68 -29.19
CA PRO A 148 18.17 41.38 -28.05
C PRO A 148 19.28 42.42 -27.84
N ALA A 149 19.85 42.48 -26.63
CA ALA A 149 21.08 43.25 -26.39
C ALA A 149 22.11 42.36 -25.69
N ALA A 150 23.19 42.12 -26.42
CA ALA A 150 24.41 41.50 -25.97
C ALA A 150 25.08 42.31 -24.86
N ALA A 151 25.53 41.64 -23.79
CA ALA A 151 26.62 42.07 -22.91
C ALA A 151 26.99 40.86 -22.04
N ALA A 152 28.16 40.27 -22.26
CA ALA A 152 29.36 40.56 -21.50
C ALA A 152 29.68 39.41 -20.52
N ARG A 153 30.53 38.52 -21.05
CA ARG A 153 31.54 37.72 -20.37
C ARG A 153 31.87 38.21 -18.94
N LYS A 154 31.73 37.33 -17.96
CA LYS A 154 32.69 37.22 -16.85
C LYS A 154 32.97 35.73 -16.59
N ALA A 155 34.18 35.33 -16.98
CA ALA A 155 34.79 34.08 -16.59
C ALA A 155 34.87 34.02 -15.06
N THR A 156 34.42 32.91 -14.48
CA THR A 156 34.66 32.57 -13.08
C THR A 156 35.77 31.51 -13.05
N PRO A 157 36.84 31.71 -12.27
CA PRO A 157 38.00 30.84 -12.26
C PRO A 157 37.70 29.50 -11.59
N ALA A 158 38.36 28.47 -12.12
CA ALA A 158 38.48 27.16 -11.51
C ALA A 158 39.17 27.27 -10.15
N SER A 159 38.45 26.94 -9.07
CA SER A 159 39.04 26.57 -7.79
C SER A 159 39.03 25.05 -7.69
N ALA A 160 40.17 24.47 -8.07
CA ALA A 160 40.54 23.11 -7.71
C ALA A 160 40.85 23.08 -6.22
N THR A 161 39.85 22.71 -5.41
CA THR A 161 40.11 22.28 -4.02
C THR A 161 40.35 20.78 -4.05
N SER A 162 41.64 20.42 -4.15
CA SER A 162 42.13 19.08 -3.85
C SER A 162 41.65 18.65 -2.47
N LYS A 163 40.70 17.72 -2.44
CA LYS A 163 40.37 16.96 -1.24
C LYS A 163 41.47 15.89 -1.09
N PRO A 164 42.15 15.79 0.06
CA PRO A 164 43.09 14.72 0.30
C PRO A 164 42.36 13.38 0.25
N ALA A 165 42.96 12.41 -0.46
CA ALA A 165 42.49 11.03 -0.51
C ALA A 165 42.36 10.47 0.91
N PRO A 166 41.29 9.71 1.22
CA PRO A 166 41.22 8.99 2.48
C PRO A 166 42.37 7.97 2.50
N VAL A 167 43.20 8.07 3.55
CA VAL A 167 44.18 7.06 3.93
C VAL A 167 43.41 5.76 4.09
N LEU A 168 43.71 4.81 3.21
CA LEU A 168 43.19 3.45 3.27
C LEU A 168 43.90 2.78 4.46
N GLU A 169 43.33 2.91 5.65
CA GLU A 169 43.78 2.14 6.81
C GLU A 169 43.67 0.66 6.45
N HIS A 170 44.82 0.01 6.58
CA HIS A 170 45.06 -1.40 6.31
C HIS A 170 44.19 -2.21 7.29
N ILE A 171 43.01 -2.64 6.84
CA ILE A 171 42.21 -3.61 7.58
C ILE A 171 42.98 -4.94 7.46
N PRO A 172 43.44 -5.56 8.57
CA PRO A 172 44.07 -6.86 8.51
C PRO A 172 43.09 -7.87 7.90
N ASP A 173 43.56 -8.56 6.87
CA ASP A 173 42.88 -9.60 6.10
C ASP A 173 42.72 -10.89 6.93
N ASP A 174 42.17 -10.77 8.14
CA ASP A 174 41.78 -11.92 8.97
C ASP A 174 40.30 -12.21 8.69
N VAL A 175 40.02 -12.56 7.44
CA VAL A 175 38.73 -13.13 7.07
C VAL A 175 38.84 -14.63 7.37
N PRO A 176 38.16 -15.15 8.41
CA PRO A 176 38.15 -16.58 8.67
C PRO A 176 37.60 -17.30 7.44
N GLU A 177 38.35 -18.28 6.93
CA GLU A 177 37.92 -19.13 5.82
C GLU A 177 36.48 -19.62 6.08
N PRO A 178 35.60 -19.56 5.07
CA PRO A 178 34.24 -20.07 5.22
C PRO A 178 34.32 -21.55 5.54
N ARG A 179 34.01 -21.90 6.80
CA ARG A 179 33.83 -23.29 7.21
C ARG A 179 32.80 -23.89 6.27
N GLN A 180 33.21 -24.91 5.53
CA GLN A 180 32.31 -25.74 4.72
C GLN A 180 31.19 -26.21 5.65
N VAL A 181 30.01 -25.64 5.45
CA VAL A 181 28.80 -26.08 6.13
C VAL A 181 28.52 -27.44 5.52
N LEU A 182 28.86 -28.50 6.23
CA LEU A 182 28.43 -29.85 5.91
C LEU A 182 26.93 -29.80 5.73
N GLU A 183 26.51 -30.15 4.53
CA GLU A 183 25.13 -30.22 4.07
C GLU A 183 24.35 -31.03 5.11
N ALA A 184 23.59 -30.33 5.94
CA ALA A 184 22.79 -30.95 6.98
C ALA A 184 21.71 -31.77 6.28
N GLU A 185 21.81 -33.08 6.43
CA GLU A 185 20.83 -34.06 6.00
C GLU A 185 19.43 -33.57 6.39
N PRO A 186 18.48 -33.48 5.45
CA PRO A 186 17.15 -32.97 5.75
C PRO A 186 16.54 -33.83 6.88
N PRO A 187 15.99 -33.22 7.95
CA PRO A 187 15.37 -33.99 9.00
C PRO A 187 14.27 -34.85 8.39
N ALA A 188 14.31 -36.15 8.67
CA ALA A 188 13.28 -37.09 8.29
C ALA A 188 11.93 -36.47 8.61
N GLY A 189 11.13 -36.23 7.56
CA GLY A 189 9.82 -35.62 7.70
C GLY A 189 8.96 -36.39 8.72
N PRO A 190 7.96 -35.75 9.32
CA PRO A 190 7.06 -36.39 10.25
C PRO A 190 6.48 -37.65 9.59
N GLN A 191 6.81 -38.80 10.15
CA GLN A 191 6.18 -40.07 9.83
C GLN A 191 4.69 -39.87 10.11
N ILE A 192 3.88 -39.83 9.06
CA ILE A 192 2.42 -39.81 9.18
C ILE A 192 2.05 -41.19 9.68
N GLU A 193 2.05 -41.34 11.00
CA GLU A 193 1.53 -42.51 11.70
C GLU A 193 0.06 -42.62 11.30
N SER A 194 -0.24 -43.66 10.54
CA SER A 194 -1.58 -43.91 10.01
C SER A 194 -2.53 -44.07 11.18
N ALA A 195 -3.46 -43.12 11.31
CA ALA A 195 -4.54 -43.22 12.28
C ALA A 195 -5.41 -44.45 11.95
N PRO A 196 -5.83 -45.24 12.95
CA PRO A 196 -6.70 -46.39 12.73
C PRO A 196 -8.06 -45.95 12.18
N GLU A 197 -8.44 -46.57 11.07
CA GLU A 197 -9.77 -46.53 10.46
C GLU A 197 -10.80 -47.12 11.42
N ASP A 198 -11.53 -46.28 12.16
CA ASP A 198 -12.82 -46.65 12.71
C ASP A 198 -13.65 -45.39 12.99
N ILE A 199 -14.23 -44.83 11.92
CA ILE A 199 -15.32 -43.86 12.03
C ILE A 199 -16.52 -44.47 11.30
N PRO A 200 -17.63 -44.79 11.98
CA PRO A 200 -18.81 -45.33 11.35
C PRO A 200 -19.41 -44.32 10.37
N ALA A 201 -19.72 -44.80 9.17
CA ALA A 201 -20.32 -44.04 8.08
C ALA A 201 -21.60 -43.32 8.52
N ALA A 202 -21.49 -42.02 8.76
CA ALA A 202 -22.63 -41.12 8.77
C ALA A 202 -22.99 -40.80 7.31
N THR A 203 -24.10 -41.38 6.86
CA THR A 203 -24.74 -41.09 5.58
C THR A 203 -24.88 -39.58 5.35
N PRO A 204 -24.43 -39.04 4.20
CA PRO A 204 -24.80 -37.69 3.81
C PRO A 204 -26.26 -37.71 3.37
N THR A 205 -27.15 -37.17 4.20
CA THR A 205 -28.48 -36.75 3.76
C THR A 205 -28.28 -35.65 2.74
N SER A 206 -28.42 -36.03 1.47
CA SER A 206 -28.54 -35.16 0.31
C SER A 206 -29.76 -34.25 0.50
N ALA A 207 -29.54 -33.05 1.01
CA ALA A 207 -30.49 -31.96 0.94
C ALA A 207 -30.32 -31.32 -0.44
N GLU A 208 -31.22 -31.68 -1.36
CA GLU A 208 -31.31 -31.08 -2.69
C GLU A 208 -31.55 -29.56 -2.57
N PRO A 209 -30.78 -28.71 -3.25
CA PRO A 209 -31.20 -27.34 -3.48
C PRO A 209 -32.35 -27.37 -4.50
N VAL A 210 -33.53 -26.93 -4.06
CA VAL A 210 -34.66 -26.59 -4.92
C VAL A 210 -34.21 -25.42 -5.79
N TYR A 211 -33.78 -25.71 -7.02
CA TYR A 211 -33.60 -24.69 -8.06
C TYR A 211 -34.99 -24.36 -8.60
N ASP A 212 -35.52 -23.21 -8.20
CA ASP A 212 -36.66 -22.57 -8.84
C ASP A 212 -36.19 -22.11 -10.24
N VAL A 213 -36.47 -22.94 -11.25
CA VAL A 213 -36.26 -22.60 -12.65
C VAL A 213 -37.31 -21.57 -13.00
N VAL A 214 -36.93 -20.30 -12.90
CA VAL A 214 -37.71 -19.22 -13.48
C VAL A 214 -37.53 -19.33 -14.98
N ASP A 215 -38.56 -19.87 -15.63
CA ASP A 215 -38.77 -19.90 -17.07
C ASP A 215 -38.71 -18.46 -17.61
N VAL A 216 -37.53 -18.06 -18.10
CA VAL A 216 -37.39 -16.82 -18.86
C VAL A 216 -37.82 -17.14 -20.27
N ALA A 217 -39.09 -16.83 -20.54
CA ALA A 217 -39.66 -16.83 -21.87
C ALA A 217 -38.76 -16.04 -22.83
N ASP A 218 -38.32 -16.79 -23.84
CA ASP A 218 -38.00 -16.38 -25.20
C ASP A 218 -38.84 -15.16 -25.64
N ASP A 219 -38.20 -14.00 -25.80
CA ASP A 219 -38.80 -12.84 -26.46
C ASP A 219 -37.75 -12.10 -27.30
N GLU A 220 -37.88 -12.36 -28.59
CA GLU A 220 -37.55 -11.52 -29.75
C GLU A 220 -36.10 -11.36 -30.23
N ASP A 221 -35.86 -12.05 -31.35
CA ASP A 221 -34.85 -11.83 -32.37
C ASP A 221 -35.02 -10.42 -33.01
N PRO A 222 -34.03 -9.51 -32.91
CA PRO A 222 -34.16 -8.16 -33.46
C PRO A 222 -33.79 -8.04 -34.96
N PHE A 223 -33.60 -9.14 -35.71
CA PHE A 223 -33.11 -9.08 -37.09
C PHE A 223 -33.83 -9.99 -38.11
N ALA A 224 -35.08 -10.37 -37.85
CA ALA A 224 -35.96 -11.01 -38.85
C ALA A 224 -36.90 -10.01 -39.55
#